data_AF-A0A831RTT6-F1
#
_entry.id   AF-A0A831RTT6-F1
#
_cell.length_a   1.000
_cell.length_b   1.000
_cell.length_c   1.000
_cell.angle_alpha   90.00
_cell.angle_beta   90.00
_cell.angle_gamma   90.00
#
_symmetry.space_group_name_H-M   'P 1'
#
loop_
_entity.id
_entity.type
_entity.pdbx_description
1 polymer ?
#
loop_
_entity_poly.entity_id
_entity_poly.type
_entity_poly.pdbx_seq_one_letter_code
_entity_poly.pdbx_strand_id
1 'polypeptide(L)'
;WGYYQLCVQSGVLKDQHESHFLRWFDLMGAQRHLKASGIFARLAHRDGKTGYLDDIPRTLGYIVELAQRREELAPLAAFIQERVLSSPRLTEFSA
;
A
#
# COMPACT_ATOMS: atom_id res chain seq x y z
N TRP A 1 15.85 4.49 -9.47
CA TRP A 1 15.90 5.80 -8.80
C TRP A 1 15.83 7.01 -9.73
N GLY A 2 15.33 6.86 -10.97
CA GLY A 2 15.29 7.98 -11.92
C GLY A 2 14.37 9.13 -11.51
N TYR A 3 13.26 8.86 -10.81
CA TYR A 3 12.32 9.93 -10.43
C TYR A 3 12.90 10.92 -9.41
N TYR A 4 13.65 10.44 -8.41
CA TYR A 4 14.33 11.32 -7.47
C TYR A 4 15.34 12.23 -8.19
N GLN A 5 16.16 11.65 -9.07
CA GLN A 5 17.12 12.39 -9.88
C GLN A 5 16.45 13.43 -10.77
N LEU A 6 15.30 13.11 -11.37
CA LEU A 6 14.51 14.06 -12.15
C LEU A 6 14.00 15.22 -11.28
N CYS A 7 13.52 14.95 -10.05
CA CYS A 7 13.08 16.01 -9.13
C CYS A 7 14.24 16.92 -8.70
N VAL A 8 15.46 16.38 -8.55
CA VAL A 8 16.66 17.18 -8.27
C VAL A 8 17.04 18.02 -9.48
N GLN A 9 17.11 17.41 -10.67
CA GLN A 9 17.42 18.10 -11.92
C GLN A 9 16.41 19.21 -12.26
N SER A 10 15.14 19.02 -11.92
CA SER A 10 14.08 20.02 -12.13
C SER A 10 14.03 21.11 -11.04
N GLY A 11 14.90 21.05 -10.02
CA GLY A 11 14.93 22.00 -8.90
C GLY A 11 13.77 21.88 -7.90
N VAL A 12 12.94 20.85 -8.01
CA VAL A 12 11.83 20.60 -7.06
C VAL A 12 12.37 20.06 -5.74
N LEU A 13 13.40 19.21 -5.81
CA LEU A 13 14.13 18.68 -4.66
C LEU A 13 15.61 19.06 -4.74
N LYS A 14 16.32 18.87 -3.63
CA LYS A 14 17.77 19.02 -3.51
C LYS A 14 18.35 17.67 -3.06
N ASP A 15 19.65 17.48 -3.24
CA ASP A 15 20.34 16.24 -2.84
C ASP A 15 20.12 15.88 -1.35
N GLN A 16 20.07 16.89 -0.50
CA GLN A 16 19.78 16.72 0.93
C GLN A 16 18.36 16.16 1.24
N HIS A 17 17.45 16.13 0.27
CA HIS A 17 16.07 15.67 0.45
C HIS A 17 15.86 14.18 0.16
N GLU A 18 16.90 13.40 -0.17
CA GLU A 18 16.74 11.99 -0.56
C GLU A 18 15.98 11.15 0.47
N SER A 19 16.35 11.26 1.75
CA SER A 19 15.70 10.52 2.84
C SER A 19 14.23 10.92 3.02
N HIS A 20 13.92 12.22 2.87
CA HIS A 20 12.56 12.73 2.95
C HIS A 20 11.72 12.27 1.76
N PHE A 21 12.29 12.33 0.55
CA PHE A 21 11.67 11.83 -0.66
C PHE A 21 11.29 10.36 -0.50
N LEU A 22 12.20 9.54 0.04
CA LEU A 22 11.94 8.13 0.28
C LEU A 22 10.80 7.88 1.25
N ARG A 23 10.78 8.62 2.36
CA ARG A 23 9.70 8.53 3.33
C ARG A 23 8.36 8.94 2.70
N TRP A 24 8.32 10.04 1.96
CA TRP A 24 7.10 10.48 1.27
C TRP A 24 6.64 9.48 0.22
N PHE A 25 7.57 8.90 -0.54
CA PHE A 25 7.27 7.88 -1.53
C PHE A 25 6.65 6.64 -0.90
N ASP A 26 7.24 6.15 0.19
CA ASP A 26 6.71 5.01 0.95
C ASP A 26 5.31 5.30 1.51
N LEU A 27 5.12 6.46 2.16
CA LEU A 27 3.82 6.85 2.74
C LEU A 27 2.75 7.07 1.67
N MET A 28 3.10 7.68 0.54
CA MET A 28 2.20 7.79 -0.61
C MET A 28 1.84 6.42 -1.17
N GLY A 29 2.82 5.50 -1.26
CA GLY A 29 2.58 4.11 -1.63
C GLY A 29 1.56 3.46 -0.70
N ALA A 30 1.79 3.50 0.62
CA ALA A 30 0.86 2.96 1.60
C ALA A 30 -0.56 3.54 1.45
N GLN A 31 -0.68 4.87 1.31
CA GLN A 31 -1.97 5.54 1.13
C GLN A 31 -2.70 5.09 -0.14
N ARG A 32 -1.99 4.96 -1.28
CA ARG A 32 -2.59 4.53 -2.55
C ARG A 32 -3.06 3.08 -2.50
N HIS A 33 -2.26 2.22 -1.87
CA HIS A 33 -2.60 0.81 -1.67
C HIS A 33 -3.85 0.67 -0.78
N LEU A 34 -3.93 1.40 0.34
CA LEU A 34 -5.15 1.45 1.17
C LEU A 34 -6.38 1.88 0.37
N LYS A 35 -6.25 2.96 -0.41
CA LYS A 35 -7.34 3.48 -1.24
C LYS A 35 -7.79 2.45 -2.28
N ALA A 36 -6.86 1.78 -2.94
CA ALA A 36 -7.17 0.76 -3.94
C ALA A 36 -7.92 -0.42 -3.30
N SER A 37 -7.45 -0.95 -2.18
CA SER A 37 -8.13 -2.03 -1.45
C SER A 37 -9.55 -1.64 -1.02
N GLY A 38 -9.76 -0.40 -0.56
CA GLY A 38 -11.11 0.10 -0.25
C GLY A 38 -12.02 0.20 -1.49
N ILE A 39 -11.46 0.59 -2.65
CA ILE A 39 -12.20 0.59 -3.92
C ILE A 39 -12.57 -0.83 -4.33
N PHE A 40 -11.65 -1.79 -4.24
CA PHE A 40 -11.89 -3.19 -4.57
C PHE A 40 -12.98 -3.81 -3.68
N ALA A 41 -12.90 -3.59 -2.37
CA ALA A 41 -13.94 -4.02 -1.45
C ALA A 41 -15.31 -3.41 -1.81
N ARG A 42 -15.34 -2.11 -2.14
CA ARG A 42 -16.59 -1.45 -2.56
C ARG A 42 -17.13 -2.01 -3.88
N LEU A 43 -16.28 -2.29 -4.86
CA LEU A 43 -16.69 -2.90 -6.14
C LEU A 43 -17.28 -4.29 -5.94
N ALA A 44 -16.70 -5.09 -5.05
CA ALA A 44 -17.23 -6.40 -4.70
C ALA A 44 -18.61 -6.27 -4.00
N HIS A 45 -18.72 -5.42 -2.98
CA HIS A 45 -19.95 -5.27 -2.20
C HIS A 45 -21.11 -4.61 -2.94
N ARG A 46 -20.84 -3.54 -3.70
CA ARG A 46 -21.87 -2.72 -4.33
C ARG A 46 -22.18 -3.16 -5.75
N ASP A 47 -21.13 -3.49 -6.51
CA ASP A 47 -21.23 -3.73 -7.95
C ASP A 47 -21.18 -5.22 -8.31
N GLY A 48 -21.08 -6.11 -7.31
CA GLY A 48 -21.03 -7.57 -7.50
C GLY A 48 -19.74 -8.07 -8.16
N LYS A 49 -18.72 -7.22 -8.28
CA LYS A 49 -17.45 -7.55 -8.95
C LYS A 49 -16.48 -8.22 -7.98
N THR A 50 -16.80 -9.45 -7.57
CA THR A 50 -16.05 -10.18 -6.53
C THR A 50 -14.61 -10.51 -6.91
N GLY A 51 -14.27 -10.61 -8.20
CA GLY A 51 -12.88 -10.87 -8.65
C GLY A 51 -11.85 -9.82 -8.23
N TYR A 52 -12.27 -8.62 -7.81
CA TYR A 52 -11.34 -7.63 -7.23
C TYR A 52 -10.90 -7.97 -5.80
N LEU A 53 -11.56 -8.92 -5.12
CA LEU A 53 -11.12 -9.36 -3.79
C LEU A 53 -9.74 -10.03 -3.86
N ASP A 54 -9.43 -10.68 -4.97
CA ASP A 54 -8.17 -11.40 -5.22
C ASP A 54 -6.96 -10.46 -5.28
N ASP A 55 -7.19 -9.19 -5.61
CA ASP A 55 -6.16 -8.14 -5.65
C ASP A 55 -5.85 -7.55 -4.27
N ILE A 56 -6.74 -7.71 -3.28
CA ILE A 56 -6.60 -7.11 -1.96
C ILE A 56 -5.40 -7.67 -1.19
N PRO A 57 -5.16 -9.00 -1.13
CA PRO A 57 -4.01 -9.56 -0.41
C PRO A 57 -2.67 -9.01 -0.89
N ARG A 58 -2.45 -8.93 -2.21
CA ARG A 58 -1.24 -8.33 -2.78
C ARG A 58 -1.15 -6.85 -2.44
N THR A 59 -2.26 -6.12 -2.59
CA THR A 59 -2.29 -4.67 -2.39
C THR A 59 -1.99 -4.30 -0.94
N LEU A 60 -2.58 -4.98 0.04
CA LEU A 60 -2.33 -4.72 1.47
C LEU A 60 -1.04 -5.37 1.98
N GLY A 61 -0.61 -6.49 1.39
CA GLY A 61 0.67 -7.13 1.68
C GLY A 61 1.87 -6.19 1.51
N TYR A 62 1.82 -5.31 0.50
CA TYR A 62 2.80 -4.23 0.32
C TYR A 62 2.97 -3.36 1.59
N ILE A 63 1.88 -3.03 2.29
CA ILE A 63 1.93 -2.18 3.50
C ILE A 63 2.57 -2.95 4.66
N VAL A 64 2.27 -4.25 4.77
CA VAL A 64 2.88 -5.14 5.77
C VAL A 64 4.38 -5.25 5.56
N GLU A 65 4.82 -5.45 4.32
CA GLU A 65 6.25 -5.46 3.97
C GLU A 65 6.91 -4.10 4.24
N LEU A 66 6.24 -3.01 3.87
CA LEU A 66 6.75 -1.66 4.06
C LEU A 66 6.97 -1.32 5.55
N ALA A 67 6.11 -1.83 6.44
CA ALA A 67 6.23 -1.59 7.87
C ALA A 67 7.54 -2.12 8.48
N GLN A 68 8.21 -3.10 7.85
CA GLN A 68 9.53 -3.58 8.28
C GLN A 68 10.62 -2.50 8.24
N ARG A 69 10.45 -1.47 7.40
CA ARG A 69 11.38 -0.33 7.26
C ARG A 69 10.77 1.03 7.63
N ARG A 70 9.51 1.03 8.11
CA ARG A 70 8.76 2.23 8.52
C ARG A 70 7.95 1.89 9.78
N GLU A 71 8.58 2.05 10.93
CA GLU A 71 7.99 1.73 12.24
C GLU A 71 6.65 2.45 12.49
N GLU A 72 6.48 3.65 11.95
CA GLU A 72 5.22 4.41 12.02
C GLU A 72 4.01 3.69 11.38
N LEU A 73 4.24 2.70 10.52
CA LEU A 73 3.20 1.87 9.91
C LEU A 73 2.94 0.56 10.65
N ALA A 74 3.74 0.21 11.68
CA ALA A 74 3.63 -1.08 12.36
C ALA A 74 2.23 -1.35 12.95
N PRO A 75 1.55 -0.39 13.63
CA PRO A 75 0.19 -0.64 14.13
C PRO A 75 -0.82 -0.92 13.02
N LEU A 76 -0.67 -0.25 11.87
CA LEU A 76 -1.53 -0.47 10.71
C LEU A 76 -1.26 -1.84 10.06
N ALA A 77 0.00 -2.23 9.92
CA ALA A 77 0.38 -3.53 9.39
C ALA A 77 -0.15 -4.68 10.24
N ALA A 78 -0.04 -4.58 11.58
CA ALA A 78 -0.62 -5.55 12.50
C ALA A 78 -2.14 -5.67 12.31
N PHE A 79 -2.85 -4.53 12.26
CA PHE A 79 -4.29 -4.53 11.99
C PHE A 79 -4.65 -5.19 10.65
N ILE A 80 -3.93 -4.86 9.58
CA ILE A 80 -4.14 -5.44 8.24
C ILE A 80 -3.96 -6.96 8.30
N GLN A 81 -2.87 -7.42 8.90
CA GLN A 81 -2.54 -8.83 8.95
C GLN A 81 -3.57 -9.62 9.77
N GLU A 82 -3.88 -9.17 10.97
CA GLU A 82 -4.75 -9.88 11.92
C GLU A 82 -6.23 -9.79 11.57
N ARG A 83 -6.69 -8.68 11.00
CA ARG A 83 -8.14 -8.40 10.83
C ARG A 83 -8.61 -8.46 9.40
N VAL A 84 -7.74 -8.17 8.43
CA VAL A 84 -8.12 -8.09 7.02
C VAL A 84 -7.62 -9.33 6.27
N LEU A 85 -6.31 -9.59 6.28
CA LEU A 85 -5.71 -10.69 5.52
C LEU A 85 -6.03 -12.07 6.11
N SER A 86 -6.27 -12.18 7.41
CA SER A 86 -6.79 -13.40 8.03
C SER A 86 -8.29 -13.64 7.79
N SER A 87 -8.98 -12.79 7.03
CA SER A 87 -10.41 -12.99 6.77
C SER A 87 -10.66 -14.18 5.83
N PRO A 88 -11.60 -15.09 6.16
CA PRO A 88 -11.99 -16.21 5.30
C PRO A 88 -12.34 -15.79 3.86
N ARG A 89 -13.00 -14.61 3.74
CA ARG A 89 -13.43 -14.05 2.45
C ARG A 89 -12.30 -13.62 1.53
N LEU A 90 -11.06 -13.53 2.02
CA LEU A 90 -9.89 -13.24 1.19
C LEU A 90 -8.98 -14.46 1.04
N THR A 91 -9.04 -15.41 1.98
CA THR A 91 -8.28 -16.67 1.90
C THR A 91 -8.92 -17.70 0.98
N GLU A 92 -10.25 -17.67 0.78
CA GLU A 92 -10.97 -18.63 -0.09
C GLU A 92 -10.73 -18.43 -1.60
N PHE A 93 -10.16 -17.29 -2.00
CA PHE A 93 -9.94 -16.94 -3.41
C PHE A 93 -8.46 -16.99 -3.84
N SER A 94 -7.58 -17.52 -2.98
CA SER A 94 -6.13 -17.60 -3.21
C SER A 94 -5.68 -18.99 -3.71
N ALA A 95 -6.54 -19.72 -4.44
CA ALA A 95 -6.24 -21.06 -4.98
C ALA A 95 -5.95 -21.02 -6.49
#